data_AF-A0A7R9TPA8-F1
#
_entry.id   AF-A0A7R9TPA8-F1
#
_cell.length_a   1.000
_cell.length_b   1.000
_cell.length_c   1.000
_cell.angle_alpha   90.00
_cell.angle_beta   90.00
_cell.angle_gamma   90.00
#
_symmetry.space_group_name_H-M   'P 1'
#
loop_
_entity.id
_entity.type
_entity.pdbx_description
1 polymer ?
#
loop_
_entity_poly.entity_id
_entity_poly.type
_entity_poly.pdbx_seq_one_letter_code
_entity_poly.pdbx_strand_id
1 'polypeptide(L)'
;SQGTVLKALMAAKASGKIPGIYGRLGDLGGIDAKYDVAVTTACPALDYIVVETTAAAQRCVDLLRRNNLGVATFLILEKQQGLVKQMDAPASPPEGTSRLFDLVKVKDARLRVAFYYALRDTVVANDLDQGSRIAYGDDKRFRRVVTVQGHMFEASGTMAGGGKTVKRGGMGQNATASNDG
;
A
#
# COMPACT_ATOMS: atom_id res chain seq x y z
N SER A 1 17.75 -12.26 -0.90
CA SER A 1 16.85 -11.64 0.12
C SER A 1 15.97 -10.59 -0.56
N GLN A 2 14.92 -10.07 0.10
CA GLN A 2 14.08 -9.02 -0.50
C GLN A 2 14.89 -7.79 -0.96
N GLY A 3 15.94 -7.40 -0.21
CA GLY A 3 16.85 -6.33 -0.61
C GLY A 3 17.59 -6.60 -1.94
N THR A 4 17.96 -7.85 -2.21
CA THR A 4 18.59 -8.25 -3.48
C THR A 4 17.63 -8.08 -4.67
N VAL A 5 16.38 -8.51 -4.50
CA VAL A 5 15.32 -8.40 -5.51
C VAL A 5 15.06 -6.93 -5.86
N LEU A 6 14.84 -6.09 -4.85
CA LEU A 6 14.59 -4.66 -5.04
C LEU A 6 15.78 -3.98 -5.73
N LYS A 7 17.01 -4.25 -5.29
CA LYS A 7 18.23 -3.68 -5.87
C LYS A 7 18.36 -4.01 -7.36
N ALA A 8 18.10 -5.25 -7.76
CA ALA A 8 18.19 -5.65 -9.16
C ALA A 8 17.14 -4.98 -10.05
N LEU A 9 15.90 -4.85 -9.56
CA LEU A 9 14.82 -4.17 -10.27
C LEU A 9 15.09 -2.67 -10.41
N MET A 10 15.59 -2.02 -9.35
CA MET A 10 15.95 -0.60 -9.40
C MET A 10 17.16 -0.35 -10.31
N ALA A 11 18.12 -1.27 -10.36
CA ALA A 11 19.22 -1.19 -11.33
C ALA A 11 18.71 -1.30 -12.78
N ALA A 12 17.74 -2.18 -13.05
CA ALA A 12 17.13 -2.32 -14.37
C ALA A 12 16.26 -1.09 -14.76
N LYS A 13 15.66 -0.41 -13.77
CA LYS A 13 15.01 0.89 -13.95
C LYS A 13 16.04 1.95 -14.33
N ALA A 14 17.06 2.14 -13.50
CA ALA A 14 18.07 3.20 -13.65
C ALA A 14 18.87 3.07 -14.95
N SER A 15 19.13 1.84 -15.42
CA SER A 15 19.81 1.61 -16.69
C SER A 15 18.90 1.73 -17.93
N GLY A 16 17.59 1.96 -17.74
CA GLY A 16 16.61 1.97 -18.84
C GLY A 16 16.33 0.60 -19.46
N LYS A 17 16.92 -0.49 -18.96
CA LYS A 17 16.74 -1.85 -19.49
C LYS A 17 15.29 -2.32 -19.42
N ILE A 18 14.58 -1.92 -18.36
CA ILE A 18 13.15 -2.18 -18.19
C ILE A 18 12.45 -0.86 -17.88
N PRO A 19 11.90 -0.18 -18.91
CA PRO A 19 11.09 1.00 -18.67
C PRO A 19 9.76 0.62 -18.02
N GLY A 20 9.17 1.58 -17.30
CA GLY A 20 7.87 1.44 -16.63
C GLY A 20 7.93 0.84 -15.23
N ILE A 21 9.11 0.77 -14.59
CA ILE A 21 9.23 0.44 -13.16
C ILE A 21 9.17 1.74 -12.35
N TYR A 22 8.26 1.83 -11.39
CA TYR A 22 8.19 2.98 -10.48
C TYR A 22 9.06 2.75 -9.23
N GLY A 23 8.84 1.66 -8.51
CA GLY A 23 9.50 1.39 -7.24
C GLY A 23 8.66 0.52 -6.31
N ARG A 24 9.13 0.32 -5.08
CA ARG A 24 8.34 -0.30 -4.01
C ARG A 24 7.23 0.67 -3.58
N LEU A 25 5.99 0.19 -3.45
CA LEU A 25 4.84 1.05 -3.16
C LEU A 25 5.05 1.91 -1.90
N GLY A 26 5.61 1.34 -0.84
CA GLY A 26 5.92 2.05 0.41
C GLY A 26 6.93 3.20 0.28
N ASP A 27 7.77 3.21 -0.76
CA ASP A 27 8.74 4.30 -1.02
C ASP A 27 8.12 5.43 -1.88
N LEU A 28 7.00 5.15 -2.56
CA LEU A 28 6.35 6.08 -3.49
C LEU A 28 5.32 7.02 -2.81
N GLY A 29 5.13 6.86 -1.50
CA GLY A 29 4.17 7.61 -0.70
C GLY A 29 4.76 8.00 0.64
N GLY A 30 4.12 8.99 1.27
CA GLY A 30 4.45 9.46 2.61
C GLY A 30 3.23 9.45 3.51
N ILE A 31 3.40 9.14 4.80
CA ILE A 31 2.34 9.26 5.78
C ILE A 31 2.89 9.81 7.11
N ASP A 32 2.04 10.45 7.90
CA ASP A 32 2.42 10.91 9.23
C ASP A 32 2.85 9.74 10.13
N ALA A 33 3.90 9.95 10.94
CA ALA A 33 4.47 8.93 11.82
C ALA A 33 3.45 8.33 12.80
N LYS A 34 2.42 9.10 13.17
CA LYS A 34 1.29 8.63 13.99
C LYS A 34 0.60 7.41 13.39
N TYR A 35 0.59 7.28 12.07
CA TYR A 35 -0.13 6.23 11.35
C TYR A 35 0.80 5.15 10.78
N ASP A 36 2.11 5.18 11.05
CA ASP A 36 3.08 4.22 10.49
C ASP A 36 2.73 2.77 10.85
N VAL A 37 2.42 2.51 12.12
CA VAL A 37 2.01 1.17 12.58
C VAL A 37 0.71 0.73 11.91
N ALA A 38 -0.26 1.63 11.82
CA ALA A 38 -1.56 1.36 11.20
C ALA A 38 -1.41 1.01 9.72
N VAL A 39 -0.72 1.85 8.93
CA VAL A 39 -0.54 1.63 7.49
C VAL A 39 0.31 0.40 7.22
N THR A 40 1.38 0.19 7.99
CA THR A 40 2.27 -0.97 7.80
C THR A 40 1.55 -2.27 8.12
N THR A 41 0.66 -2.26 9.11
CA THR A 41 -0.11 -3.44 9.46
C THR A 41 -1.23 -3.70 8.46
N ALA A 42 -1.98 -2.67 8.09
CA ALA A 42 -3.14 -2.80 7.20
C ALA A 42 -2.77 -3.06 5.74
N CYS A 43 -1.53 -2.79 5.33
CA CYS A 43 -1.16 -2.77 3.91
C CYS A 43 0.07 -3.64 3.61
N PRO A 44 -0.09 -4.98 3.49
CA PRO A 44 1.00 -5.85 3.03
C PRO A 44 1.49 -5.51 1.61
N ALA A 45 0.63 -4.89 0.80
CA ALA A 45 0.95 -4.46 -0.56
C ALA A 45 2.00 -3.34 -0.63
N LEU A 46 2.40 -2.73 0.49
CA LEU A 46 3.49 -1.73 0.51
C LEU A 46 4.81 -2.30 -0.01
N ASP A 47 5.03 -3.61 0.08
CA ASP A 47 6.22 -4.27 -0.45
C ASP A 47 6.12 -4.63 -1.94
N TYR A 48 4.98 -4.35 -2.58
CA TYR A 48 4.81 -4.63 -4.01
C TYR A 48 5.63 -3.65 -4.85
N ILE A 49 6.12 -4.12 -5.99
CA ILE A 49 6.79 -3.28 -6.98
C ILE A 49 5.74 -2.74 -7.94
N VAL A 50 5.58 -1.42 -7.96
CA VAL A 50 4.67 -0.74 -8.87
C VAL A 50 5.30 -0.64 -10.25
N VAL A 51 4.56 -1.07 -11.27
CA VAL A 51 4.95 -1.00 -12.68
C VAL A 51 3.79 -0.48 -13.52
N GLU A 52 4.11 0.16 -14.64
CA GLU A 52 3.11 0.77 -15.53
C GLU A 52 2.23 -0.30 -16.20
N THR A 53 2.88 -1.28 -16.84
CA THR A 53 2.23 -2.23 -17.75
C THR A 53 2.50 -3.68 -17.40
N THR A 54 1.61 -4.56 -17.87
CA THR A 54 1.79 -6.02 -17.86
C THR A 54 3.10 -6.46 -18.52
N ALA A 55 3.49 -5.83 -19.62
CA ALA A 55 4.75 -6.11 -20.29
C ALA A 55 5.98 -5.77 -19.41
N ALA A 56 5.93 -4.65 -18.66
CA ALA A 56 6.99 -4.31 -17.71
C ALA A 56 7.08 -5.33 -16.57
N ALA A 57 5.94 -5.77 -16.02
CA ALA A 57 5.89 -6.82 -14.99
C ALA A 57 6.54 -8.13 -15.49
N GLN A 58 6.18 -8.58 -16.70
CA GLN A 58 6.71 -9.82 -17.28
C GLN A 58 8.24 -9.75 -17.46
N ARG A 59 8.75 -8.62 -17.95
CA ARG A 59 10.21 -8.38 -18.06
C ARG A 59 10.91 -8.43 -16.71
N CYS A 60 10.28 -7.90 -15.65
CA CYS A 60 10.81 -7.98 -14.29
C CYS A 60 10.87 -9.42 -13.78
N VAL A 61 9.79 -10.19 -13.96
CA VAL A 61 9.74 -11.62 -13.58
C VAL A 61 10.82 -12.41 -14.31
N ASP A 62 10.98 -12.18 -15.62
CA ASP A 62 12.02 -12.84 -16.41
C ASP A 62 13.43 -12.45 -15.94
N LEU A 63 13.67 -11.20 -15.59
CA LEU A 63 14.94 -10.76 -15.02
C LEU A 63 15.24 -11.51 -13.72
N LEU A 64 14.28 -11.57 -12.79
CA LEU A 64 14.47 -12.24 -11.50
C LEU A 64 14.71 -13.74 -11.68
N ARG A 65 13.95 -14.39 -12.56
CA ARG A 65 14.07 -15.82 -12.88
C ARG A 65 15.42 -16.16 -13.50
N ARG A 66 15.83 -15.43 -14.54
CA ARG A 66 17.10 -15.69 -15.27
C ARG A 66 18.33 -15.56 -14.37
N ASN A 67 18.25 -14.72 -13.35
CA ASN A 67 19.36 -14.46 -12.43
C ASN A 67 19.17 -15.14 -11.06
N ASN A 68 18.13 -15.98 -10.89
CA ASN A 68 17.80 -16.68 -9.65
C ASN A 68 17.77 -15.77 -8.40
N LEU A 69 17.14 -14.59 -8.52
CA LEU A 69 17.23 -13.54 -7.50
C LEU A 69 16.15 -13.62 -6.42
N GLY A 70 15.11 -14.44 -6.62
CA GLY A 70 13.96 -14.58 -5.74
C GLY A 70 12.64 -14.16 -6.39
N VAL A 71 11.63 -13.91 -5.56
CA VAL A 71 10.25 -13.60 -5.98
C VAL A 71 9.88 -12.18 -5.53
N ALA A 72 9.12 -11.49 -6.37
CA ALA A 72 8.48 -10.21 -6.05
C ALA A 72 7.01 -10.24 -6.51
N THR A 73 6.18 -9.45 -5.87
CA THR A 73 4.80 -9.18 -6.32
C THR A 73 4.75 -7.83 -7.01
N PHE A 74 4.07 -7.76 -8.14
CA PHE A 74 4.00 -6.55 -8.98
C PHE A 74 2.58 -5.99 -8.99
N LEU A 75 2.45 -4.70 -8.68
CA LEU A 75 1.20 -3.95 -8.84
C LEU A 75 1.24 -3.23 -10.18
N ILE A 76 0.33 -3.60 -11.08
CA ILE A 76 0.31 -3.11 -12.46
C ILE A 76 -0.70 -1.97 -12.57
N LEU A 77 -0.23 -0.75 -12.81
CA LEU A 77 -1.05 0.48 -12.80
C LEU A 77 -2.14 0.50 -13.86
N GLU A 78 -1.86 0.05 -15.09
CA GLU A 78 -2.86 0.02 -16.17
C GLU A 78 -4.07 -0.88 -15.82
N LYS A 79 -3.88 -1.84 -14.90
CA LYS A 79 -4.92 -2.77 -14.45
C LYS A 79 -5.73 -2.26 -13.27
N GLN A 80 -5.33 -1.14 -12.64
CA GLN A 80 -6.04 -0.57 -11.48
C GLN A 80 -7.00 0.55 -11.86
N GLN A 81 -7.09 0.94 -13.13
CA GLN A 81 -7.89 2.08 -13.58
C GLN A 81 -9.40 1.94 -13.26
N GLY A 82 -9.91 0.71 -13.14
CA GLY A 82 -11.30 0.46 -12.71
C GLY A 82 -11.62 0.95 -11.29
N LEU A 83 -10.60 1.21 -10.46
CA LEU A 83 -10.76 1.69 -9.09
C LEU A 83 -10.88 3.21 -8.99
N VAL A 84 -10.54 3.97 -10.03
CA VAL A 84 -10.49 5.44 -9.99
C VAL A 84 -11.83 6.04 -9.56
N LYS A 85 -12.94 5.53 -10.09
CA LYS A 85 -14.28 5.98 -9.69
C LYS A 85 -14.57 5.79 -8.20
N GLN A 86 -14.09 4.69 -7.61
CA GLN A 86 -14.29 4.39 -6.18
C GLN A 86 -13.33 5.19 -5.30
N MET A 87 -12.10 5.40 -5.78
CA MET A 87 -11.08 6.23 -5.15
C MET A 87 -11.56 7.67 -4.94
N ASP A 88 -12.13 8.26 -5.98
CA ASP A 88 -12.58 9.65 -6.00
C ASP A 88 -14.01 9.83 -5.46
N ALA A 89 -14.72 8.73 -5.15
CA ALA A 89 -16.06 8.81 -4.58
C ALA A 89 -16.02 9.46 -3.18
N PRO A 90 -16.96 10.36 -2.86
CA PRO A 90 -17.08 10.94 -1.53
C PRO A 90 -17.10 9.85 -0.45
N ALA A 91 -16.37 10.07 0.63
CA ALA A 91 -16.29 9.18 1.77
C ALA A 91 -16.61 9.97 3.05
N SER A 92 -17.46 9.40 3.90
CA SER A 92 -17.74 9.93 5.24
C SER A 92 -17.51 8.79 6.24
N PRO A 93 -16.24 8.54 6.64
CA PRO A 93 -15.92 7.50 7.61
C PRO A 93 -16.68 7.71 8.93
N PRO A 94 -17.11 6.63 9.59
CA PRO A 94 -17.89 6.70 10.82
C PRO A 94 -17.06 7.17 12.02
N GLU A 95 -17.75 7.63 13.07
CA GLU A 95 -17.16 7.99 14.38
C GLU A 95 -15.98 8.98 14.30
N GLY A 96 -15.96 9.88 13.31
CA GLY A 96 -14.88 10.86 13.13
C GLY A 96 -13.52 10.23 12.76
N THR A 97 -13.52 8.99 12.29
CA THR A 97 -12.31 8.32 11.81
C THR A 97 -11.83 8.89 10.48
N SER A 98 -10.63 8.51 10.07
CA SER A 98 -10.07 8.86 8.77
C SER A 98 -9.81 7.59 7.95
N ARG A 99 -10.03 7.65 6.65
CA ARG A 99 -9.60 6.59 5.74
C ARG A 99 -8.08 6.71 5.55
N LEU A 100 -7.34 5.61 5.72
CA LEU A 100 -5.87 5.61 5.59
C LEU A 100 -5.41 6.16 4.24
N PHE A 101 -6.12 5.82 3.16
CA PHE A 101 -5.82 6.34 1.82
C PHE A 101 -5.78 7.86 1.76
N ASP A 102 -6.68 8.56 2.46
CA ASP A 102 -6.76 10.03 2.43
C ASP A 102 -5.61 10.68 3.23
N LEU A 103 -4.97 9.92 4.12
CA LEU A 103 -3.81 10.36 4.90
C LEU A 103 -2.48 10.18 4.14
N VAL A 104 -2.47 9.41 3.05
CA VAL A 104 -1.28 9.17 2.24
C VAL A 104 -1.00 10.37 1.32
N LYS A 105 0.21 10.91 1.47
CA LYS A 105 0.78 11.94 0.60
C LYS A 105 1.46 11.24 -0.58
N VAL A 106 1.06 11.58 -1.80
CA VAL A 106 1.64 11.02 -3.04
C VAL A 106 2.03 12.18 -3.94
N LYS A 107 3.27 12.19 -4.43
CA LYS A 107 3.75 13.27 -5.33
C LYS A 107 3.20 13.13 -6.75
N ASP A 108 3.23 11.92 -7.30
CA ASP A 108 2.67 11.64 -8.62
C ASP A 108 1.21 11.20 -8.50
N ALA A 109 0.29 12.02 -8.99
CA ALA A 109 -1.15 11.75 -8.92
C ALA A 109 -1.54 10.42 -9.60
N ARG A 110 -0.79 9.97 -10.62
CA ARG A 110 -1.03 8.69 -11.31
C ARG A 110 -0.84 7.49 -10.39
N LEU A 111 0.01 7.62 -9.37
CA LEU A 111 0.29 6.56 -8.40
C LEU A 111 -0.77 6.47 -7.30
N ARG A 112 -1.67 7.45 -7.16
CA ARG A 112 -2.73 7.43 -6.13
C ARG A 112 -3.59 6.18 -6.22
N VAL A 113 -3.90 5.72 -7.44
CA VAL A 113 -4.71 4.52 -7.64
C VAL A 113 -4.04 3.24 -7.10
N ALA A 114 -2.71 3.18 -7.06
CA ALA A 114 -1.98 2.07 -6.44
C ALA A 114 -2.16 2.06 -4.92
N PHE A 115 -2.11 3.22 -4.28
CA PHE A 115 -2.41 3.33 -2.84
C PHE A 115 -3.87 3.01 -2.55
N TYR A 116 -4.79 3.44 -3.41
CA TYR A 116 -6.19 3.09 -3.25
C TYR A 116 -6.43 1.58 -3.43
N TYR A 117 -5.80 0.92 -4.40
CA TYR A 117 -5.82 -0.55 -4.50
C TYR A 117 -5.41 -1.20 -3.17
N ALA A 118 -4.33 -0.69 -2.58
CA ALA A 118 -3.68 -1.29 -1.43
C ALA A 118 -4.42 -1.04 -0.10
N LEU A 119 -5.10 0.10 0.03
CA LEU A 119 -5.76 0.53 1.26
C LEU A 119 -7.30 0.48 1.17
N ARG A 120 -7.88 0.62 -0.02
CA ARG A 120 -9.33 0.73 -0.23
C ARG A 120 -9.95 1.73 0.75
N ASP A 121 -11.13 1.42 1.27
CA ASP A 121 -11.82 2.22 2.28
C ASP A 121 -11.42 1.83 3.72
N THR A 122 -10.18 1.37 3.93
CA THR A 122 -9.68 1.06 5.29
C THR A 122 -9.62 2.30 6.14
N VAL A 123 -10.26 2.26 7.31
CA VAL A 123 -10.26 3.37 8.27
C VAL A 123 -9.32 3.11 9.43
N VAL A 124 -8.80 4.19 10.02
CA VAL A 124 -7.97 4.14 11.22
C VAL A 124 -8.76 4.54 12.46
N ALA A 125 -8.83 3.63 13.44
CA ALA A 125 -9.46 3.82 14.74
C ALA A 125 -8.41 4.12 15.83
N ASN A 126 -8.84 4.74 16.92
CA ASN A 126 -7.96 5.06 18.06
C ASN A 126 -7.66 3.83 18.92
N ASP A 127 -8.62 2.93 19.09
CA ASP A 127 -8.54 1.77 19.98
C ASP A 127 -9.39 0.58 19.47
N LEU A 128 -9.31 -0.54 20.18
CA LEU A 128 -10.03 -1.78 19.87
C LEU A 128 -11.54 -1.61 19.95
N ASP A 129 -12.05 -0.80 20.88
CA ASP A 129 -13.49 -0.64 21.10
C ASP A 129 -14.12 0.12 19.92
N GLN A 130 -13.51 1.24 19.51
CA GLN A 130 -13.89 1.97 18.31
C GLN A 130 -13.72 1.08 17.06
N GLY A 131 -12.61 0.34 16.97
CA GLY A 131 -12.36 -0.58 15.87
C GLY A 131 -13.46 -1.62 15.71
N SER A 132 -13.86 -2.24 16.83
CA SER A 132 -14.89 -3.28 16.87
C SER A 132 -16.28 -2.74 16.50
N ARG A 133 -16.68 -1.57 17.03
CA ARG A 133 -17.98 -0.95 16.69
C ARG A 133 -18.10 -0.66 15.20
N ILE A 134 -17.04 -0.14 14.59
CA ILE A 134 -17.03 0.17 13.15
C ILE A 134 -16.99 -1.11 12.32
N ALA A 135 -16.10 -2.05 12.66
CA ALA A 135 -15.89 -3.27 11.87
C ALA A 135 -17.13 -4.18 11.83
N TYR A 136 -17.84 -4.28 12.95
CA TYR A 136 -19.02 -5.16 13.09
C TYR A 136 -20.36 -4.41 13.08
N GLY A 137 -20.33 -3.09 12.86
CA GLY A 137 -21.53 -2.27 12.70
C GLY A 137 -22.23 -2.46 11.35
N ASP A 138 -23.26 -1.66 11.10
CA ASP A 138 -24.12 -1.81 9.93
C ASP A 138 -23.47 -1.33 8.62
N ASP A 139 -22.62 -0.30 8.67
CA ASP A 139 -21.94 0.22 7.48
C ASP A 139 -21.00 -0.84 6.91
N LYS A 140 -21.26 -1.28 5.67
CA LYS A 140 -20.45 -2.31 4.98
C LYS A 140 -19.21 -1.77 4.29
N ARG A 141 -19.16 -0.47 4.02
CA ARG A 141 -18.07 0.17 3.25
C ARG A 141 -16.81 0.29 4.09
N PHE A 142 -16.94 0.66 5.37
CA PHE A 142 -15.81 0.98 6.24
C PHE A 142 -15.47 -0.13 7.26
N ARG A 143 -15.93 -1.38 7.04
CA ARG A 143 -15.70 -2.50 7.99
C ARG A 143 -14.26 -2.96 8.09
N ARG A 144 -13.41 -2.59 7.13
CA ARG A 144 -11.98 -2.83 7.22
C ARG A 144 -11.36 -1.73 8.07
N VAL A 145 -10.92 -2.09 9.27
CA VAL A 145 -10.45 -1.13 10.28
C VAL A 145 -9.08 -1.55 10.78
N VAL A 146 -8.20 -0.58 10.99
CA VAL A 146 -6.96 -0.78 11.72
C VAL A 146 -6.88 0.22 12.86
N THR A 147 -6.38 -0.17 14.02
CA THR A 147 -6.13 0.80 15.10
C THR A 147 -4.78 1.46 14.92
N VAL A 148 -4.56 2.64 15.53
CA VAL A 148 -3.23 3.28 15.57
C VAL A 148 -2.14 2.37 16.17
N GLN A 149 -2.53 1.39 17.00
CA GLN A 149 -1.64 0.39 17.59
C GLN A 149 -1.43 -0.87 16.72
N GLY A 150 -2.14 -1.01 15.59
CA GLY A 150 -1.95 -2.12 14.67
C GLY A 150 -2.85 -3.35 14.92
N HIS A 151 -3.91 -3.24 15.71
CA HIS A 151 -4.98 -4.25 15.67
C HIS A 151 -5.77 -4.12 14.37
N MET A 152 -5.99 -5.24 13.68
CA MET A 152 -6.60 -5.29 12.36
C MET A 152 -7.94 -6.01 12.40
N PHE A 153 -8.95 -5.42 11.76
CA PHE A 153 -10.26 -5.98 11.52
C PHE A 153 -10.47 -6.01 10.00
N GLU A 154 -10.59 -7.19 9.42
CA GLU A 154 -10.76 -7.37 7.99
C GLU A 154 -12.24 -7.36 7.60
N ALA A 155 -12.53 -6.96 6.35
CA ALA A 155 -13.90 -6.94 5.83
C ALA A 155 -14.56 -8.34 5.79
N SER A 156 -13.77 -9.41 5.87
CA SER A 156 -14.22 -10.80 6.03
C SER A 156 -14.80 -11.11 7.42
N GLY A 157 -14.63 -10.21 8.39
CA GLY A 157 -15.01 -10.39 9.79
C GLY A 157 -13.87 -10.91 10.68
N THR A 158 -12.71 -11.28 10.12
CA THR A 158 -11.57 -11.75 10.90
C THR A 158 -10.87 -10.61 11.63
N MET A 159 -10.35 -10.89 12.83
CA MET A 159 -9.57 -9.95 13.64
C MET A 159 -8.17 -10.50 13.88
N ALA A 160 -7.15 -9.63 13.82
CA ALA A 160 -5.77 -9.95 14.18
C ALA A 160 -5.23 -8.90 15.17
N GLY A 161 -4.59 -9.38 16.23
CA GLY A 161 -4.05 -8.54 17.29
C GLY A 161 -3.36 -9.37 18.37
N GLY A 162 -2.45 -8.75 19.13
CA GLY A 162 -1.75 -9.39 20.25
C GLY A 162 -0.22 -9.37 20.12
N GLY A 163 0.45 -9.53 21.27
CA GLY A 163 1.90 -9.46 21.38
C GLY A 163 2.44 -8.04 21.59
N LYS A 164 3.73 -7.93 21.89
CA LYS A 164 4.42 -6.63 22.09
C LYS A 164 5.06 -6.07 20.81
N THR A 165 5.11 -6.87 19.75
CA THR A 165 5.80 -6.52 18.51
C THR A 165 4.81 -5.99 17.50
N VAL A 166 5.04 -4.76 17.02
CA VAL A 166 4.24 -4.13 15.96
C VAL A 166 5.03 -4.06 14.66
N LYS A 167 4.33 -4.14 13.53
CA LYS A 167 4.93 -3.87 12.21
C LYS A 167 5.01 -2.35 12.01
N ARG A 168 6.16 -1.87 11.54
CA ARG A 168 6.46 -0.44 11.32
C ARG A 168 7.45 -0.27 10.18
N GLY A 169 7.52 0.93 9.60
CA GLY A 169 8.46 1.27 8.53
C GLY A 169 8.07 0.74 7.15
N GLY A 170 6.81 0.37 6.94
CA GLY A 170 6.30 -0.05 5.63
C GLY A 170 6.17 1.11 4.65
N MET A 171 6.02 2.34 5.13
CA MET A 171 5.89 3.55 4.32
C MET A 171 6.83 4.65 4.81
N GLY A 172 7.37 5.45 3.88
CA GLY A 172 8.14 6.65 4.23
C GLY A 172 7.30 7.73 4.92
N GLN A 173 7.95 8.69 5.56
CA GLN A 173 7.28 9.88 6.10
C GLN A 173 7.11 10.98 5.04
N ASN A 174 7.98 10.97 4.02
CA ASN A 174 7.94 11.90 2.90
C ASN A 174 7.80 11.09 1.61
N ALA A 175 6.89 11.52 0.72
CA ALA A 175 6.83 10.98 -0.62
C ALA A 175 8.17 11.32 -1.32
N THR A 176 8.98 10.32 -1.64
CA THR A 176 10.16 10.56 -2.47
C THR A 176 9.67 10.76 -3.91
N ALA A 177 10.09 11.86 -4.56
CA ALA A 177 9.89 11.97 -6.00
C ALA A 177 10.92 11.01 -6.61
N SER A 178 10.54 10.22 -7.61
CA SER A 178 11.54 9.74 -8.55
C SER A 178 12.15 10.97 -9.21
N ASN A 179 13.34 11.38 -8.75
CA ASN A 179 14.19 12.27 -9.52
C ASN A 179 14.68 11.44 -10.71
N ASP A 180 13.92 11.51 -11.80
CA ASP A 180 14.37 11.06 -13.11
C ASP A 180 15.13 12.24 -13.73
N GLY A 181 16.46 12.16 -13.70
CA GLY A 181 17.40 12.99 -14.44
C GLY A 181 18.26 12.11 -15.33
#